data_AF-A0A7C4FQJ4-F1
#
_entry.id   AF-A0A7C4FQJ4-F1
#
_cell.length_a   1.000
_cell.length_b   1.000
_cell.length_c   1.000
_cell.angle_alpha   90.00
_cell.angle_beta   90.00
_cell.angle_gamma   90.00
#
_symmetry.space_group_name_H-M   'P 1'
#
loop_
_entity.id
_entity.type
_entity.pdbx_description
1 polymer ?
#
loop_
_entity_poly.entity_id
_entity_poly.type
_entity_poly.pdbx_seq_one_letter_code
_entity_poly.pdbx_strand_id
1 'polypeptide(L)'
;MGFEFLWLFLILLALQPIMRQKFLEMARQRMIERIEGIRGSRVILLVHRQETVSFFGLPIMRYMDINDSEAVINAINMTDKDVPIDIILHTP
;
A
#
# COMPACT_ATOMS: atom_id res chain seq x y z
N MET A 1 -23.30 -11.94 31.62
CA MET A 1 -23.67 -12.09 30.20
C MET A 1 -23.65 -10.71 29.54
N GLY A 2 -22.47 -10.21 29.23
CA GLY A 2 -22.26 -8.83 28.76
C GLY A 2 -20.78 -8.54 28.48
N PHE A 3 -19.88 -9.26 29.14
CA PHE A 3 -18.44 -9.22 28.87
C PHE A 3 -18.12 -9.72 27.46
N GLU A 4 -18.91 -10.63 26.91
CA GLU A 4 -18.71 -11.20 25.58
C GLU A 4 -18.85 -10.13 24.48
N PHE A 5 -19.80 -9.20 24.62
CA PHE A 5 -19.99 -8.08 23.69
C PHE A 5 -18.85 -7.06 23.77
N LEU A 6 -18.31 -6.81 24.97
CA LEU A 6 -17.15 -5.95 25.15
C LEU A 6 -15.92 -6.51 24.43
N TRP A 7 -15.65 -7.82 24.59
CA TRP A 7 -14.54 -8.48 23.89
C TRP A 7 -14.73 -8.46 22.37
N LEU A 8 -15.94 -8.72 21.88
CA LEU A 8 -16.25 -8.64 20.44
C LEU A 8 -16.01 -7.22 19.89
N PHE A 9 -16.47 -6.20 20.61
CA PHE A 9 -16.26 -4.80 20.25
C PHE A 9 -14.77 -4.44 20.19
N LEU A 10 -13.99 -4.85 21.20
CA LEU A 10 -12.54 -4.62 21.23
C LEU A 10 -11.80 -5.31 20.08
N ILE A 11 -12.21 -6.54 19.72
CA ILE A 11 -11.65 -7.26 18.57
C ILE A 11 -11.96 -6.52 17.26
N LEU A 12 -13.20 -6.04 17.08
CA LEU A 12 -13.59 -5.24 15.92
C LEU A 12 -12.78 -3.94 15.83
N LEU A 13 -12.61 -3.25 16.95
CA LEU A 13 -11.80 -2.03 17.03
C LEU A 13 -10.34 -2.29 16.66
N ALA A 14 -9.78 -3.42 17.11
CA ALA A 14 -8.41 -3.81 16.80
C ALA A 14 -8.20 -4.21 15.34
N LEU A 15 -9.25 -4.69 14.66
CA LEU A 15 -9.18 -5.12 13.24
C LEU A 15 -9.29 -3.94 12.25
N GLN A 16 -9.91 -2.83 12.67
CA GLN A 16 -10.09 -1.63 11.86
C GLN A 16 -8.83 -1.13 11.13
N PRO A 17 -7.65 -0.97 11.76
CA PRO A 17 -6.45 -0.48 11.07
C PRO A 17 -6.00 -1.38 9.92
N ILE A 18 -6.10 -2.70 10.10
CA ILE A 18 -5.69 -3.69 9.09
C ILE A 18 -6.61 -3.58 7.87
N MET A 19 -7.93 -3.46 8.09
CA MET A 19 -8.89 -3.27 7.01
C MET A 19 -8.62 -1.98 6.24
N ARG A 20 -8.36 -0.87 6.94
CA ARG A 20 -8.04 0.42 6.30
C ARG A 20 -6.82 0.33 5.39
N GLN A 21 -5.74 -0.32 5.86
CA GLN A 21 -4.53 -0.51 5.06
C GLN A 21 -4.84 -1.31 3.78
N LYS A 22 -5.59 -2.42 3.90
CA LYS A 22 -6.01 -3.22 2.74
C LYS A 22 -6.87 -2.44 1.74
N PHE A 23 -7.79 -1.61 2.21
CA PHE A 23 -8.57 -0.74 1.33
C PHE A 23 -7.70 0.27 0.58
N LEU A 24 -6.69 0.85 1.22
CA LEU A 24 -5.76 1.78 0.58
C LEU A 24 -4.88 1.08 -0.46
N GLU A 25 -4.38 -0.12 -0.18
CA GLU A 25 -3.63 -0.95 -1.13
C GLU A 25 -4.47 -1.24 -2.39
N MET A 26 -5.72 -1.69 -2.21
CA MET A 26 -6.62 -1.94 -3.33
C MET A 26 -6.94 -0.67 -4.14
N ALA A 27 -7.19 0.45 -3.46
CA ALA A 27 -7.47 1.72 -4.13
C ALA A 27 -6.27 2.19 -4.96
N ARG A 28 -5.05 2.05 -4.42
CA ARG A 28 -3.80 2.37 -5.13
C ARG A 28 -3.65 1.49 -6.37
N GLN A 29 -3.83 0.18 -6.23
CA GLN A 29 -3.71 -0.76 -7.35
C GLN A 29 -4.69 -0.43 -8.49
N ARG A 30 -5.97 -0.16 -8.17
CA ARG A 30 -6.96 0.25 -9.18
C ARG A 30 -6.57 1.54 -9.90
N MET A 31 -5.94 2.47 -9.18
CA MET A 31 -5.49 3.73 -9.79
C MET A 31 -4.30 3.50 -10.73
N ILE A 32 -3.36 2.64 -10.35
CA ILE A 32 -2.23 2.23 -11.19
C ILE A 32 -2.76 1.62 -12.49
N GLU A 33 -3.63 0.61 -12.40
CA GLU A 33 -4.25 -0.04 -13.57
C GLU A 33 -4.98 0.94 -14.49
N ARG A 34 -5.66 1.94 -13.89
CA ARG A 34 -6.31 2.99 -14.66
C ARG A 34 -5.31 3.86 -15.44
N ILE A 35 -4.19 4.24 -14.82
CA ILE A 35 -3.16 5.04 -15.48
C ILE A 35 -2.50 4.22 -16.59
N GLU A 36 -2.16 2.96 -16.31
CA GLU A 36 -1.60 2.03 -17.30
C GLU A 36 -2.52 1.91 -18.52
N GLY A 37 -3.83 1.71 -18.29
CA GLY A 37 -4.81 1.63 -19.38
C GLY A 37 -4.97 2.92 -20.19
N ILE A 38 -4.82 4.09 -19.56
CA ILE A 38 -4.91 5.39 -20.26
C ILE A 38 -3.65 5.68 -21.08
N ARG A 39 -2.46 5.34 -20.54
CA ARG A 39 -1.17 5.69 -21.15
C ARG A 39 -0.59 4.58 -22.03
N GLY A 40 -1.11 3.36 -21.94
CA GLY A 40 -0.56 2.19 -22.62
C GLY A 40 0.83 1.82 -22.10
N SER A 41 1.12 2.13 -20.85
CA SER A 41 2.44 1.98 -20.21
C SER A 41 2.35 1.08 -18.97
N ARG A 42 3.48 0.56 -18.53
CA ARG A 42 3.64 -0.05 -17.20
C ARG A 42 3.93 1.04 -16.18
N VAL A 43 3.16 1.11 -15.09
CA VAL A 43 3.42 2.07 -14.00
C VAL A 43 4.16 1.36 -12.87
N ILE A 44 5.35 1.85 -12.55
CA ILE A 44 6.18 1.34 -11.44
C ILE A 44 6.22 2.41 -10.34
N LEU A 45 5.62 2.12 -9.19
CA LEU A 45 5.58 3.03 -8.05
C LEU A 45 6.69 2.70 -7.04
N LEU A 46 7.57 3.67 -6.82
CA LEU A 46 8.60 3.65 -5.80
C LEU A 46 8.23 4.61 -4.67
N VAL A 47 7.77 4.05 -3.56
CA VAL A 47 7.52 4.84 -2.35
C VAL A 47 8.66 4.61 -1.38
N HIS A 48 9.34 5.69 -1.02
CA HIS A 48 10.24 5.76 0.09
C HIS A 48 9.60 6.71 1.11
N ARG A 49 8.92 6.17 2.14
CA ARG A 49 8.29 7.01 3.17
C ARG A 49 8.38 6.37 4.55
N GLN A 50 8.43 7.22 5.58
CA GLN A 50 8.31 6.78 6.96
C GLN A 50 6.83 6.69 7.33
N GLU A 51 6.29 5.47 7.41
CA GLU A 51 4.91 5.27 7.83
C GLU A 51 4.84 5.16 9.36
N THR A 52 3.98 5.99 9.96
CA THR A 52 3.64 5.86 11.38
C THR A 52 2.44 4.94 11.50
N VAL A 53 2.63 3.77 12.09
CA VAL A 53 1.52 2.89 12.46
C VAL A 53 0.89 3.47 13.72
N SER A 54 -0.39 3.84 13.61
CA SER A 54 -1.19 4.35 14.72
C SER A 54 -2.24 3.33 15.13
N PHE A 55 -2.42 3.16 16.43
CA PHE A 55 -3.47 2.35 17.03
C PHE A 55 -4.34 3.28 17.88
N PHE A 56 -5.66 3.28 17.65
CA PHE A 56 -6.59 4.23 18.26
C PHE A 56 -6.20 5.71 18.08
N GLY A 57 -5.47 6.06 17.01
CA GLY A 57 -5.02 7.43 16.74
C GLY A 57 -3.75 7.85 17.49
N LEU A 58 -3.17 6.97 18.32
CA LEU A 58 -1.88 7.19 18.98
C LEU A 58 -0.76 6.51 18.17
N PRO A 59 0.36 7.21 17.90
CA PRO A 59 1.48 6.65 17.16
C PRO A 59 2.19 5.59 18.01
N ILE A 60 2.23 4.34 17.56
CA ILE A 60 2.90 3.25 18.27
C ILE A 60 4.34 3.07 17.79
N MET A 61 4.54 3.01 16.46
CA MET A 61 5.86 2.80 15.87
C MET A 61 5.96 3.48 14.51
N ARG A 62 7.18 3.89 14.16
CA ARG A 62 7.54 4.36 12.82
C ARG A 62 8.34 3.25 12.14
N TYR A 63 7.87 2.81 10.98
CA TYR A 63 8.60 1.87 10.13
C TYR A 63 9.01 2.60 8.85
N MET A 64 10.20 2.27 8.34
CA MET A 64 10.62 2.71 7.01
C MET A 64 10.05 1.71 6.02
N ASP A 65 9.10 2.15 5.19
CA ASP A 65 8.63 1.35 4.06
C ASP A 65 9.58 1.63 2.88
N ILE A 66 10.48 0.69 2.63
CA ILE A 66 11.39 0.72 1.49
C ILE A 66 10.82 -0.25 0.45
N ASN A 67 10.32 0.29 -0.67
CA ASN A 67 10.16 -0.53 -1.86
C ASN A 67 11.56 -0.94 -2.36
N ASP A 68 11.83 -2.25 -2.38
CA ASP A 68 13.12 -2.82 -2.77
C ASP A 68 13.43 -2.53 -4.25
N SER A 69 14.68 -2.14 -4.54
CA SER A 69 15.20 -2.01 -5.91
C SER A 69 15.05 -3.32 -6.69
N GLU A 70 15.09 -4.48 -6.04
CA GLU A 70 14.84 -5.77 -6.70
C GLU A 70 13.41 -5.87 -7.27
N ALA A 71 12.42 -5.38 -6.53
CA ALA A 71 11.03 -5.37 -7.00
C ALA A 71 10.86 -4.50 -8.26
N VAL A 72 11.60 -3.39 -8.34
CA VAL A 72 11.65 -2.52 -9.53
C VAL A 72 12.27 -3.24 -10.71
N ILE A 73 13.46 -3.84 -10.53
CA ILE A 73 14.14 -4.56 -11.61
C ILE A 73 13.28 -5.72 -12.11
N ASN A 74 12.61 -6.45 -11.22
CA ASN A 74 11.66 -7.49 -11.59
C ASN A 74 10.47 -6.94 -12.37
N ALA A 75 9.88 -5.82 -11.95
CA ALA A 75 8.78 -5.19 -12.69
C ALA A 75 9.20 -4.73 -14.10
N ILE A 76 10.42 -4.22 -14.25
CA ILE A 76 11.01 -3.88 -15.56
C ILE A 76 11.17 -5.15 -16.40
N ASN A 77 11.74 -6.23 -15.84
CA ASN A 77 11.98 -7.48 -16.56
C ASN A 77 10.69 -8.21 -16.95
N MET A 78 9.60 -8.06 -16.18
CA MET A 78 8.28 -8.62 -16.48
C MET A 78 7.48 -7.76 -17.48
N THR A 79 7.98 -6.60 -17.87
CA THR A 79 7.32 -5.71 -18.82
C THR A 79 7.83 -6.01 -20.23
N ASP A 80 6.91 -6.11 -21.19
CA ASP A 80 7.26 -6.36 -22.59
C ASP A 80 8.11 -5.23 -23.17
N LYS A 81 9.02 -5.56 -24.08
CA LYS A 81 10.05 -4.63 -24.59
C LYS A 81 9.48 -3.41 -25.32
N ASP A 82 8.27 -3.51 -25.84
CA ASP A 82 7.54 -2.48 -26.57
C ASP A 82 6.60 -1.65 -25.68
N VAL A 83 6.42 -2.04 -24.41
CA VAL A 83 5.58 -1.32 -23.46
C VAL A 83 6.41 -0.23 -22.76
N PRO A 84 6.04 1.07 -22.88
CA PRO A 84 6.70 2.15 -22.17
C PRO A 84 6.57 2.00 -20.65
N ILE A 85 7.55 2.49 -19.90
CA ILE A 85 7.55 2.45 -18.44
C ILE A 85 7.37 3.86 -17.88
N ASP A 86 6.41 4.02 -16.98
CA ASP A 86 6.18 5.20 -16.18
C ASP A 86 6.62 4.94 -14.73
N ILE A 87 7.67 5.62 -14.28
CA ILE A 87 8.15 5.51 -12.90
C ILE A 87 7.60 6.67 -12.08
N ILE A 88 6.90 6.35 -10.98
CA ILE A 88 6.44 7.34 -10.00
C ILE A 88 7.32 7.17 -8.75
N LEU A 89 8.17 8.17 -8.48
CA LEU A 89 9.01 8.19 -7.30
C LEU A 89 8.39 9.13 -6.24
N HIS A 90 8.17 8.60 -5.05
CA HIS A 90 7.75 9.37 -3.89
C HIS A 90 8.82 9.25 -2.82
N THR A 91 9.49 10.36 -2.51
CA THR A 91 10.51 10.45 -1.45
C THR A 91 9.95 11.14 -0.20
N PRO A 92 10.55 10.92 0.99
CA PRO A 92 10.11 11.53 2.24
C PRO A 92 10.24 13.05 2.25
#